data_AF-A0AAE4Q787-F1
#
_entry.id   AF-A0AAE4Q787-F1
#
_cell.length_a   1.000
_cell.length_b   1.000
_cell.length_c   1.000
_cell.angle_alpha   90.00
_cell.angle_beta   90.00
_cell.angle_gamma   90.00
#
_symmetry.space_group_name_H-M   'P 1'
#
loop_
_entity.id
_entity.type
_entity.pdbx_description
1 polymer ?
#
loop_
_entity_poly.entity_id
_entity_poly.type
_entity_poly.pdbx_seq_one_letter_code
_entity_poly.pdbx_strand_id
1 'polypeptide(L)'
;MKIGDALNKHRERYGSVRITQELCRRGIHVNHKSVSVASFMSFVSMLKEVEYYKYYNRRPSSLTRPNLINQCFQIKGKNEIWYC
;
A
#
# COMPACT_ATOMS: atom_id res chain seq x y z
N MET A 1 4.31 2.95 -20.37
CA MET A 1 4.24 2.86 -18.89
C MET A 1 4.02 4.26 -18.34
N LYS A 2 3.02 4.48 -17.49
CA LYS A 2 2.81 5.80 -16.86
C LYS A 2 3.72 5.95 -15.62
N ILE A 3 3.94 7.19 -15.18
CA ILE A 3 4.76 7.50 -13.98
C ILE A 3 4.20 6.78 -12.75
N GLY A 4 2.87 6.76 -12.59
CA GLY A 4 2.19 6.08 -11.48
C GLY A 4 2.46 4.57 -11.44
N ASP A 5 2.48 3.91 -12.59
CA ASP A 5 2.76 2.46 -12.69
C ASP A 5 4.20 2.15 -12.26
N ALA A 6 5.15 2.99 -12.68
CA ALA A 6 6.55 2.88 -12.31
C ALA A 6 6.76 3.09 -10.81
N LEU A 7 6.02 4.06 -10.26
CA LEU A 7 6.04 4.39 -8.83
C LEU A 7 5.49 3.24 -7.99
N ASN A 8 4.34 2.68 -8.36
CA ASN A 8 3.74 1.56 -7.64
C ASN A 8 4.57 0.28 -7.75
N LYS A 9 5.14 0.00 -8.93
CA LYS A 9 5.99 -1.19 -9.14
C LYS A 9 7.25 -1.18 -8.27
N HIS A 10 7.80 0.00 -7.99
CA HIS A 10 9.05 0.17 -7.24
C HIS A 10 8.86 0.92 -5.92
N ARG A 11 7.63 0.93 -5.39
CA ARG A 11 7.15 1.77 -4.26
C ARG A 11 8.04 1.72 -3.01
N GLU A 12 8.69 0.59 -2.77
CA GLU A 12 9.54 0.37 -1.58
C GLU A 12 11.04 0.40 -1.89
N ARG A 13 11.43 0.26 -3.16
CA ARG A 13 12.83 0.00 -3.53
C ARG A 13 13.51 1.20 -4.18
N TYR A 14 12.79 1.99 -4.98
CA TYR A 14 13.38 3.08 -5.76
C TYR A 14 12.88 4.44 -5.31
N GLY A 15 13.82 5.34 -4.98
CA GLY A 15 13.55 6.77 -4.86
C GLY A 15 13.34 7.43 -6.23
N SER A 16 12.89 8.69 -6.21
CA SER A 16 12.57 9.50 -7.39
C SER A 16 13.69 9.53 -8.45
N VAL A 17 14.96 9.55 -8.03
CA VAL A 17 16.14 9.51 -8.93
C VAL A 17 16.17 8.22 -9.75
N ARG A 18 16.03 7.05 -9.10
CA ARG A 18 16.07 5.75 -9.78
C ARG A 18 14.85 5.54 -10.67
N ILE A 19 13.68 6.03 -10.25
CA ILE A 19 12.47 6.01 -11.07
C ILE A 19 12.66 6.88 -12.32
N THR A 20 13.27 8.05 -12.18
CA THR A 20 13.56 8.95 -13.32
C THR A 20 14.52 8.29 -14.30
N GLN A 21 15.59 7.65 -13.80
CA GLN A 21 16.54 6.91 -14.64
C GLN A 21 15.87 5.76 -15.39
N GLU A 22 14.98 5.01 -14.72
CA GLU A 22 14.25 3.91 -15.34
C GLU A 22 13.26 4.38 -16.41
N LEU A 23 12.60 5.52 -16.18
CA LEU A 23 11.74 6.16 -17.19
C LEU A 23 12.58 6.63 -18.39
N CYS A 24 13.73 7.27 -18.16
CA CYS A 24 14.65 7.69 -19.21
C CYS A 24 15.16 6.50 -20.05
N ARG A 25 15.52 5.38 -19.41
CA ARG A 25 15.93 4.14 -20.12
C ARG A 25 14.85 3.58 -21.04
N ARG A 26 13.58 3.83 -20.71
CA ARG A 26 12.42 3.40 -21.50
C ARG A 26 11.97 4.45 -22.52
N GLY A 27 12.77 5.50 -22.74
CA GLY A 27 12.48 6.57 -23.69
C GLY A 27 11.48 7.63 -23.18
N ILE A 28 11.09 7.58 -21.90
CA ILE A 28 10.17 8.54 -21.30
C ILE A 28 10.97 9.60 -20.57
N HIS A 29 11.14 10.76 -21.21
CA HIS A 29 11.84 11.88 -20.60
C HIS A 29 10.88 12.69 -19.72
N VAL A 30 11.14 12.69 -18.42
CA VAL A 30 10.34 13.42 -17.42
C VAL A 30 11.26 14.23 -16.52
N ASN A 31 10.80 15.39 -16.10
CA ASN A 31 11.53 16.19 -15.12
C ASN A 31 11.57 15.44 -13.78
N HIS A 32 12.76 15.29 -13.22
CA HIS A 32 12.97 14.68 -11.90
C HIS A 32 12.11 15.33 -10.80
N LYS A 33 11.86 16.65 -10.87
CA LYS A 33 11.00 17.35 -9.91
C LYS A 33 9.56 16.82 -9.94
N SER A 34 9.03 16.53 -11.12
CA SER A 34 7.68 15.96 -11.28
C SER A 34 7.59 14.56 -10.66
N VAL A 35 8.63 13.74 -10.83
CA VAL A 35 8.71 12.41 -10.21
C VAL A 35 8.82 12.54 -8.68
N SER A 36 9.63 13.48 -8.19
CA SER A 36 9.79 13.74 -6.75
C SER A 36 8.47 14.15 -6.08
N VAL A 37 7.70 15.02 -6.71
CA VAL A 37 6.36 15.42 -6.21
C VAL A 37 5.42 14.22 -6.20
N ALA A 38 5.41 13.41 -7.27
CA ALA A 38 4.57 12.21 -7.33
C ALA A 38 4.95 11.17 -6.25
N SER A 39 6.25 10.93 -6.03
CA SER A 39 6.75 10.08 -4.95
C SER A 39 6.29 10.59 -3.58
N PHE A 40 6.41 11.89 -3.34
CA PHE A 40 5.99 12.50 -2.08
C PHE A 40 4.48 12.37 -1.85
N MET A 41 3.65 12.65 -2.86
CA MET A 41 2.19 12.50 -2.76
C MET A 41 1.78 11.05 -2.48
N SER A 42 2.43 10.08 -3.12
CA SER A 42 2.24 8.66 -2.82
C SER A 42 2.61 8.32 -1.37
N PHE A 43 3.71 8.87 -0.86
CA PHE A 43 4.10 8.66 0.54
C PHE A 43 3.09 9.28 1.52
N VAL A 44 2.61 10.50 1.26
CA VAL A 44 1.56 11.13 2.08
C VAL A 44 0.27 10.29 2.07
N SER A 45 -0.10 9.71 0.93
CA SER A 45 -1.28 8.83 0.86
C SER A 45 -1.13 7.57 1.73
N MET A 46 0.07 6.97 1.78
CA MET A 46 0.36 5.84 2.67
C MET A 46 0.19 6.21 4.15
N LEU A 47 0.69 7.39 4.55
CA LEU A 47 0.57 7.83 5.94
C LEU A 47 -0.89 8.00 6.36
N LYS A 48 -1.76 8.47 5.46
CA LYS A 48 -3.21 8.57 5.72
C LYS A 48 -3.86 7.20 5.93
N GLU A 49 -3.46 6.18 5.16
CA GLU A 49 -3.95 4.80 5.35
C GLU A 49 -3.52 4.25 6.72
N VAL A 50 -2.27 4.51 7.13
CA VAL A 50 -1.76 4.11 8.45
C VAL A 50 -2.51 4.82 9.57
N GLU A 51 -2.79 6.11 9.45
CA GLU A 51 -3.59 6.85 10.43
C GLU A 51 -5.03 6.35 10.51
N TYR A 52 -5.66 6.07 9.36
CA TYR A 52 -6.98 5.46 9.32
C TYR A 52 -6.99 4.11 10.06
N TYR A 53 -5.99 3.26 9.80
CA TYR A 53 -5.88 1.96 10.46
C TYR A 53 -5.67 2.09 11.97
N LYS A 54 -4.81 3.03 12.40
CA LYS A 54 -4.63 3.35 13.82
C LYS A 54 -5.93 3.83 14.46
N TYR A 55 -6.67 4.72 13.79
CA TYR A 55 -7.96 5.22 14.26
C TYR A 55 -8.99 4.09 14.37
N TYR A 56 -9.10 3.25 13.33
CA TYR A 56 -9.99 2.08 13.31
C TYR A 56 -9.72 1.16 14.51
N ASN A 57 -8.44 0.91 14.82
CA ASN A 57 -8.03 0.04 15.91
C ASN A 57 -8.07 0.69 17.30
N ARG A 58 -8.05 2.02 17.39
CA ARG A 58 -8.04 2.77 18.66
C ARG A 58 -9.36 2.72 19.43
N ARG A 59 -10.48 2.36 18.79
CA ARG A 59 -11.77 2.20 19.49
C ARG A 59 -11.74 0.94 20.39
N PRO A 60 -12.22 1.01 21.65
CA PRO A 60 -12.46 -0.19 22.47
C PRO A 60 -13.41 -1.11 21.72
N SER A 61 -13.26 -2.42 21.90
CA SER A 61 -14.05 -3.45 21.22
C SER A 61 -15.55 -3.23 21.45
N SER A 62 -16.20 -2.50 20.55
CA SER A 62 -17.65 -2.48 20.44
C SER A 62 -18.12 -3.90 20.13
N LEU A 63 -19.25 -4.32 20.68
CA LEU A 63 -19.94 -5.59 20.37
C LEU A 63 -20.08 -5.88 18.86
N THR A 64 -19.94 -4.86 18.00
CA THR A 64 -19.93 -4.91 16.54
C THR A 64 -18.68 -5.52 15.90
N ARG A 65 -17.56 -5.67 16.63
CA ARG A 65 -16.43 -6.44 16.10
C ARG A 65 -16.75 -7.92 16.31
N PRO A 66 -16.68 -8.78 15.27
CA PRO A 66 -16.79 -10.21 15.50
C PRO A 66 -15.74 -10.59 16.52
N ASN A 67 -16.18 -11.07 17.68
CA ASN A 67 -15.27 -11.58 18.69
C ASN A 67 -14.54 -12.75 18.05
N LEU A 68 -13.21 -12.67 17.95
CA LEU A 68 -12.36 -13.73 17.38
C LEU A 68 -12.63 -15.10 18.03
N ILE A 69 -13.04 -15.10 19.31
CA ILE A 69 -13.42 -16.31 20.07
C ILE A 69 -14.77 -16.88 19.60
N ASN A 70 -15.70 -16.03 19.18
CA ASN A 70 -17.03 -16.43 18.69
C ASN A 70 -17.09 -16.55 17.15
N GLN A 71 -15.97 -16.35 16.46
CA GLN A 71 -15.90 -16.51 15.02
C GLN A 71 -15.93 -18.01 14.72
N CYS A 72 -17.10 -18.51 14.30
CA CYS A 72 -17.25 -19.92 13.94
C CYS A 72 -16.41 -20.19 12.69
N PHE A 73 -15.28 -20.83 12.90
CA PHE A 73 -14.37 -21.23 11.87
C PHE A 73 -14.84 -22.54 11.22
N GLN A 74 -15.47 -22.45 10.05
CA GLN A 74 -15.85 -23.63 9.28
C GLN A 74 -14.66 -24.12 8.46
N ILE A 75 -14.13 -25.28 8.83
CA ILE A 75 -13.02 -25.94 8.12
C ILE A 75 -13.62 -26.97 7.18
N LYS A 76 -13.29 -26.92 5.88
CA LYS A 76 -13.72 -27.95 4.92
C LYS A 76 -12.69 -29.07 4.76
N GLY A 77 -11.41 -28.80 5.04
CA GLY A 77 -10.34 -29.79 4.93
C GLY A 77 -9.09 -29.47 5.75
N LYS A 78 -8.15 -30.44 5.81
CA LYS A 78 -6.88 -30.31 6.55
C LYS A 78 -5.93 -29.39 5.76
N ASN A 79 -5.27 -28.43 6.45
CA ASN A 79 -4.28 -27.48 5.92
C ASN A 79 -4.80 -26.39 4.97
N GLU A 80 -6.08 -26.02 5.03
CA GLU A 80 -6.56 -24.83 4.32
C GLU A 80 -6.06 -23.55 4.99
N ILE A 81 -5.56 -22.60 4.19
CA ILE A 81 -5.10 -21.29 4.65
C ILE A 81 -6.33 -20.39 4.83
N TRP A 82 -6.43 -19.77 6.00
CA TRP A 82 -7.51 -18.85 6.34
C TRP A 82 -7.45 -17.58 5.48
N TYR A 83 -8.56 -17.22 4.85
CA TYR A 83 -8.81 -15.86 4.39
C TYR A 83 -9.81 -15.21 5.36
N CYS A 84 -9.36 -14.15 6.03
CA CYS A 84 -10.17 -13.30 6.90
C CYS A 84 -10.88 -12.22 6.08
#